data_AF-W7DS05-F1
#
_entry.id   AF-W7DS05-F1
#
_cell.length_a   1.000
_cell.length_b   1.000
_cell.length_c   1.000
_cell.angle_alpha   90.00
_cell.angle_beta   90.00
_cell.angle_gamma   90.00
#
_symmetry.space_group_name_H-M   'P 1'
#
loop_
_entity.id
_entity.type
_entity.pdbx_description
1 polymer ?
#
loop_
_entity_poly.entity_id
_entity_poly.type
_entity_poly.pdbx_seq_one_letter_code
_entity_poly.pdbx_strand_id
1 'polypeptide(L)'
;MTQPAVYVVSDSTGETAELVTRAALAQFGQTPKFIHRFHHVDSIEMIEEIIDLVAVNNGIIVHTVVLEEVREQLNETAKAYGVPIIDIFGPLLAQLEQTYKIKPLSEPGRVRSLDEAYFNKVAAIEFAVENDDGRNPRGILQADYVLIGISRTSKTPLSQYLALKGLKITNIPIVPEASIPEELFEIDPKKIIGLKINKKKLNQIRSERLISMGLSGNGMYSSGDRIDEELQFF
;
A
#
# COMPACT_ATOMS: atom_id res chain seq x y z
N MET A 1 -23.24 9.34 -29.41
CA MET A 1 -22.12 8.51 -29.86
C MET A 1 -21.45 7.95 -28.62
N THR A 2 -21.48 6.63 -28.43
CA THR A 2 -20.75 5.95 -27.36
C THR A 2 -19.26 6.08 -27.65
N GLN A 3 -18.50 6.59 -26.69
CA GLN A 3 -17.06 6.80 -26.84
C GLN A 3 -16.37 5.43 -26.81
N PRO A 4 -15.44 5.12 -27.73
CA PRO A 4 -14.73 3.84 -27.75
C PRO A 4 -14.08 3.55 -26.39
N ALA A 5 -14.31 2.36 -25.85
CA ALA A 5 -13.73 1.95 -24.59
C ALA A 5 -12.29 1.42 -24.76
N VAL A 6 -11.47 1.59 -23.73
CA VAL A 6 -10.10 1.06 -23.69
C VAL A 6 -10.09 -0.17 -22.80
N TYR A 7 -9.57 -1.27 -23.32
CA TYR A 7 -9.50 -2.56 -22.65
C TYR A 7 -8.05 -2.84 -22.28
N VAL A 8 -7.77 -2.81 -21.00
CA VAL A 8 -6.45 -3.12 -20.44
C VAL A 8 -6.36 -4.62 -20.20
N VAL A 9 -5.35 -5.27 -20.79
CA VAL A 9 -5.16 -6.73 -20.70
C VAL A 9 -3.79 -7.05 -20.08
N SER A 10 -3.76 -7.97 -19.12
CA SER A 10 -2.52 -8.39 -18.45
C SER A 10 -2.62 -9.84 -17.98
N ASP A 11 -1.51 -10.56 -18.06
CA ASP A 11 -1.27 -11.88 -17.43
C ASP A 11 -0.98 -11.76 -15.91
N SER A 12 -0.97 -10.54 -15.38
CA SER A 12 -0.90 -10.21 -13.96
C SER A 12 -2.06 -9.27 -13.58
N THR A 13 -1.81 -8.16 -12.89
CA THR A 13 -2.89 -7.28 -12.40
C THR A 13 -3.31 -6.15 -13.33
N GLY A 14 -2.52 -5.85 -14.36
CA GLY A 14 -2.80 -4.78 -15.32
C GLY A 14 -2.70 -3.35 -14.78
N GLU A 15 -2.18 -3.14 -13.56
CA GLU A 15 -1.99 -1.79 -12.98
C GLU A 15 -1.04 -0.92 -13.83
N THR A 16 0.05 -1.49 -14.34
CA THR A 16 1.00 -0.77 -15.18
C THR A 16 0.35 -0.29 -16.48
N ALA A 17 -0.34 -1.18 -17.19
CA ALA A 17 -1.04 -0.86 -18.42
C ALA A 17 -2.16 0.18 -18.19
N GLU A 18 -2.90 0.06 -17.09
CA GLU A 18 -3.90 1.05 -16.71
C GLU A 18 -3.25 2.42 -16.45
N LEU A 19 -2.16 2.48 -15.70
CA LEU A 19 -1.47 3.74 -15.38
C LEU A 19 -0.98 4.45 -16.65
N VAL A 20 -0.32 3.71 -17.55
CA VAL A 20 0.15 4.23 -18.85
C VAL A 20 -1.04 4.72 -19.69
N THR A 21 -2.12 3.94 -19.74
CA THR A 21 -3.34 4.30 -20.47
C THR A 21 -3.97 5.58 -19.93
N ARG A 22 -4.10 5.71 -18.60
CA ARG A 22 -4.64 6.92 -17.95
C ARG A 22 -3.77 8.14 -18.24
N ALA A 23 -2.45 8.00 -18.19
CA ALA A 23 -1.52 9.07 -18.52
C ALA A 23 -1.64 9.52 -19.99
N ALA A 24 -1.82 8.58 -20.91
CA ALA A 24 -2.07 8.87 -22.32
C ALA A 24 -3.42 9.56 -22.54
N LEU A 25 -4.51 9.06 -21.95
CA LEU A 25 -5.85 9.66 -22.05
C LEU A 25 -5.91 11.09 -21.49
N ALA A 26 -5.12 11.38 -20.46
CA ALA A 26 -5.02 12.73 -19.89
C ALA A 26 -4.52 13.76 -20.93
N GLN A 27 -3.71 13.36 -21.91
CA GLN A 27 -3.25 14.24 -23.01
C GLN A 27 -4.40 14.68 -23.93
N PHE A 28 -5.52 13.95 -23.92
CA PHE A 28 -6.71 14.28 -24.69
C PHE A 28 -7.79 14.99 -23.86
N GLY A 29 -7.49 15.37 -22.62
CA GLY A 29 -8.46 15.96 -21.68
C GLY A 29 -9.60 15.00 -21.31
N GLN A 30 -9.44 13.70 -21.54
CA GLN A 30 -10.45 12.69 -21.28
C GLN A 30 -10.29 12.13 -19.87
N THR A 31 -11.40 12.01 -19.14
CA THR A 31 -11.39 11.26 -17.87
C THR A 31 -11.58 9.78 -18.15
N PRO A 32 -10.89 8.86 -17.45
CA PRO A 32 -10.90 7.44 -17.82
C PRO A 32 -12.17 6.78 -17.26
N LYS A 33 -13.31 7.08 -17.88
CA LYS A 33 -14.62 6.48 -17.57
C LYS A 33 -14.85 5.16 -18.33
N PHE A 34 -13.96 4.80 -19.24
CA PHE A 34 -14.14 3.68 -20.17
C PHE A 34 -12.93 2.74 -20.19
N ILE A 35 -12.15 2.68 -19.11
CA ILE A 35 -11.10 1.64 -18.98
C ILE A 35 -11.72 0.40 -18.36
N HIS A 36 -11.77 -0.69 -19.13
CA HIS A 36 -12.11 -2.03 -18.63
C HIS A 36 -10.83 -2.83 -18.48
N ARG A 37 -10.66 -3.53 -17.36
CA ARG A 37 -9.42 -4.26 -17.07
C ARG A 37 -9.67 -5.75 -16.98
N PHE A 38 -8.89 -6.51 -17.75
CA PHE A 38 -8.76 -7.96 -17.69
C PHE A 38 -7.42 -8.31 -17.06
N HIS A 39 -7.49 -9.04 -15.95
CA HIS A 39 -6.35 -9.51 -15.18
C HIS A 39 -6.21 -11.03 -15.35
N HIS A 40 -5.01 -11.55 -15.14
CA HIS A 40 -4.71 -12.98 -15.21
C HIS A 40 -5.12 -13.62 -16.54
N VAL A 41 -4.88 -12.91 -17.65
CA VAL A 41 -5.11 -13.43 -19.01
C VAL A 41 -3.91 -14.27 -19.43
N ASP A 42 -4.06 -15.58 -19.35
CA ASP A 42 -2.98 -16.55 -19.60
C ASP A 42 -3.39 -17.70 -20.54
N SER A 43 -4.60 -17.67 -21.10
CA SER A 43 -5.11 -18.70 -22.00
C SER A 43 -5.66 -18.13 -23.31
N ILE A 44 -5.70 -18.99 -24.34
CA ILE A 44 -6.19 -18.64 -25.68
C ILE A 44 -7.70 -18.36 -25.65
N GLU A 45 -8.46 -19.13 -24.88
CA GLU A 45 -9.90 -18.98 -24.75
C GLU A 45 -10.25 -17.59 -24.18
N MET A 46 -9.50 -17.13 -23.17
CA MET A 46 -9.67 -15.78 -22.63
C MET A 46 -9.35 -14.70 -23.65
N ILE A 47 -8.33 -14.91 -24.49
CA ILE A 47 -7.99 -13.98 -25.58
C ILE A 47 -9.19 -13.84 -26.53
N GLU A 48 -9.76 -14.96 -26.99
CA GLU A 48 -10.89 -14.95 -27.91
C GLU A 48 -12.10 -14.19 -27.34
N GLU A 49 -12.48 -14.49 -26.09
CA GLU A 49 -13.58 -13.80 -25.40
C GLU A 49 -13.35 -12.28 -25.29
N ILE A 50 -12.11 -11.87 -24.95
CA ILE A 50 -11.74 -10.45 -24.85
C ILE A 50 -11.83 -9.79 -26.21
N ILE A 51 -11.29 -10.42 -27.26
CA ILE A 51 -11.27 -9.87 -28.61
C ILE A 51 -12.69 -9.69 -29.15
N ASP A 52 -13.54 -10.70 -28.99
CA ASP A 52 -14.95 -10.63 -29.40
C ASP A 52 -15.66 -9.48 -28.70
N LEU A 53 -15.47 -9.34 -27.39
CA LEU A 53 -16.04 -8.23 -26.63
C LEU A 53 -15.53 -6.87 -27.14
N VAL A 54 -14.22 -6.73 -27.35
CA VAL A 54 -13.64 -5.45 -27.81
C VAL A 54 -14.14 -5.11 -29.21
N ALA A 55 -14.22 -6.10 -30.10
CA ALA A 55 -14.69 -5.94 -31.47
C ALA A 55 -16.15 -5.44 -31.50
N VAL A 56 -17.04 -6.06 -30.71
CA VAL A 56 -18.45 -5.65 -30.60
C VAL A 56 -18.60 -4.22 -30.08
N ASN A 57 -17.68 -3.76 -29.24
CA ASN A 57 -17.72 -2.42 -28.64
C ASN A 57 -16.86 -1.38 -29.38
N ASN A 58 -16.27 -1.72 -30.53
CA ASN A 58 -15.34 -0.86 -31.27
C ASN A 58 -14.23 -0.28 -30.38
N GLY A 59 -13.72 -1.08 -29.44
CA GLY A 59 -12.72 -0.65 -28.46
C GLY A 59 -11.28 -0.77 -28.93
N ILE A 60 -10.37 -0.45 -28.03
CA ILE A 60 -8.92 -0.56 -28.23
C ILE A 60 -8.33 -1.41 -27.10
N ILE A 61 -7.40 -2.32 -27.43
CA ILE A 61 -6.65 -3.10 -26.44
C ILE A 61 -5.32 -2.42 -26.13
N VAL A 62 -5.00 -2.31 -24.85
CA VAL A 62 -3.68 -1.91 -24.36
C VAL A 62 -3.21 -2.99 -23.39
N HIS A 63 -2.06 -3.63 -23.63
CA HIS A 63 -1.66 -4.79 -22.82
C HIS A 63 -0.21 -4.75 -22.33
N THR A 64 0.02 -5.57 -21.30
CA THR A 64 1.34 -5.81 -20.67
C THR A 64 1.64 -7.30 -20.53
N VAL A 65 0.97 -8.15 -21.31
CA VAL A 65 1.24 -9.61 -21.37
C VAL A 65 2.72 -9.84 -21.72
N VAL A 66 3.41 -10.60 -20.87
CA VAL A 66 4.82 -10.99 -21.01
C VAL A 66 5.00 -12.46 -21.36
N LEU A 67 4.01 -13.32 -21.10
CA LEU A 67 4.00 -14.70 -21.60
C LEU A 67 4.05 -14.68 -23.14
N GLU A 68 5.13 -15.19 -23.71
CA GLU A 68 5.44 -15.04 -25.14
C GLU A 68 4.33 -15.59 -26.03
N GLU A 69 3.91 -16.84 -25.81
CA GLU A 69 2.84 -17.51 -26.58
C GLU A 69 1.51 -16.75 -26.49
N VAL A 70 1.12 -16.32 -25.29
CA VAL A 70 -0.13 -15.57 -25.03
C VAL A 70 -0.07 -14.19 -25.69
N ARG A 71 1.09 -13.51 -25.61
CA ARG A 71 1.32 -12.20 -26.18
C ARG A 71 1.25 -12.23 -27.71
N GLU A 72 1.91 -13.21 -28.32
CA GLU A 72 1.89 -13.40 -29.78
C GLU A 72 0.47 -13.68 -30.25
N GLN A 73 -0.21 -14.64 -29.63
CA GLN A 73 -1.60 -14.98 -29.95
C GLN A 73 -2.54 -13.78 -29.81
N LEU A 74 -2.42 -13.00 -28.73
CA LEU A 74 -3.25 -11.82 -28.51
C LEU A 74 -3.06 -10.77 -29.64
N ASN A 75 -1.81 -10.52 -30.04
CA ASN A 75 -1.50 -9.59 -31.13
C ASN A 75 -1.99 -10.08 -32.49
N GLU A 76 -1.82 -11.37 -32.78
CA GLU A 76 -2.25 -11.97 -34.04
C GLU A 76 -3.77 -12.00 -34.16
N THR A 77 -4.47 -12.45 -33.12
CA THR A 77 -5.94 -12.50 -33.09
C THR A 77 -6.54 -11.09 -33.18
N ALA A 78 -6.01 -10.10 -32.43
CA ALA A 78 -6.48 -8.72 -32.54
C ALA A 78 -6.33 -8.16 -33.96
N LYS A 79 -5.18 -8.44 -34.60
CA LYS A 79 -4.95 -8.03 -35.98
C LYS A 79 -5.91 -8.71 -36.96
N ALA A 80 -6.18 -10.01 -36.78
CA ALA A 80 -7.11 -10.76 -37.62
C ALA A 80 -8.56 -10.22 -37.54
N TYR A 81 -8.98 -9.78 -36.35
CA TYR A 81 -10.31 -9.22 -36.11
C TYR A 81 -10.40 -7.70 -36.36
N GLY A 82 -9.29 -7.07 -36.76
CA GLY A 82 -9.26 -5.61 -36.98
C GLY A 82 -9.40 -4.78 -35.70
N VAL A 83 -9.11 -5.36 -34.54
CA VAL A 83 -9.12 -4.69 -33.24
C VAL A 83 -7.82 -3.91 -33.06
N PRO A 84 -7.85 -2.59 -32.83
CA PRO A 84 -6.65 -1.82 -32.51
C PRO A 84 -6.02 -2.33 -31.21
N ILE A 85 -4.71 -2.61 -31.25
CA ILE A 85 -3.96 -3.18 -30.12
C ILE A 85 -2.62 -2.46 -29.92
N ILE A 86 -2.24 -2.27 -28.65
CA ILE A 86 -0.97 -1.69 -28.23
C ILE A 86 -0.30 -2.63 -27.21
N ASP A 87 0.85 -3.18 -27.60
CA ASP A 87 1.78 -3.88 -26.72
C ASP A 87 2.74 -2.87 -26.07
N ILE A 88 2.58 -2.63 -24.76
CA ILE A 88 3.45 -1.70 -24.03
C ILE A 88 4.86 -2.28 -23.84
N PHE A 89 4.96 -3.59 -23.64
CA PHE A 89 6.22 -4.22 -23.23
C PHE A 89 7.00 -4.85 -24.38
N GLY A 90 6.35 -5.36 -25.42
CA GLY A 90 7.01 -6.02 -26.56
C GLY A 90 8.21 -5.24 -27.11
N PRO A 91 8.05 -3.96 -27.51
CA PRO A 91 9.15 -3.15 -28.03
C PRO A 91 10.28 -2.93 -27.01
N LEU A 92 9.92 -2.72 -25.73
CA LEU A 92 10.88 -2.51 -24.66
C LEU A 92 11.68 -3.78 -24.36
N LEU A 93 11.01 -4.92 -24.22
CA LEU A 93 11.64 -6.22 -23.97
C LEU A 93 12.58 -6.59 -25.12
N ALA A 94 12.16 -6.39 -26.37
CA ALA A 94 13.01 -6.63 -27.54
C ALA A 94 14.28 -5.76 -27.51
N GLN A 95 14.14 -4.47 -27.17
CA GLN A 95 15.29 -3.57 -27.06
C GLN A 95 16.23 -3.96 -25.91
N LEU A 96 15.68 -4.36 -24.77
CA LEU A 96 16.45 -4.82 -23.60
C LEU A 96 17.20 -6.12 -23.90
N GLU A 97 16.55 -7.09 -24.55
CA GLU A 97 17.19 -8.32 -25.00
C GLU A 97 18.34 -8.02 -25.96
N GLN A 98 18.13 -7.13 -26.94
CA GLN A 98 19.17 -6.74 -27.88
C GLN A 98 20.35 -6.05 -27.19
N THR A 99 20.09 -5.22 -26.18
CA THR A 99 21.10 -4.42 -25.46
C THR A 99 21.90 -5.28 -24.50
N TYR A 100 21.22 -6.08 -23.67
CA TYR A 100 21.85 -6.86 -22.61
C TYR A 100 22.24 -8.27 -23.05
N LYS A 101 21.80 -8.72 -24.24
CA LYS A 101 22.03 -10.09 -24.76
C LYS A 101 21.51 -11.18 -23.82
N ILE A 102 20.44 -10.88 -23.09
CA ILE A 102 19.78 -11.78 -22.14
C ILE A 102 18.31 -11.88 -22.55
N LYS A 103 17.81 -13.11 -22.66
CA LYS A 103 16.40 -13.36 -22.96
C LYS A 103 15.51 -12.92 -21.80
N PRO A 104 14.31 -12.38 -22.07
CA PRO A 104 13.33 -12.14 -21.02
C PRO A 104 12.96 -13.46 -20.34
N LEU A 105 12.68 -13.39 -19.04
CA LEU A 105 12.23 -14.54 -18.25
C LEU A 105 10.77 -14.89 -18.53
N SER A 106 10.01 -13.93 -19.08
CA SER A 106 8.59 -14.09 -19.44
C SER A 106 7.71 -14.61 -18.31
N GLU A 107 8.00 -14.20 -17.07
CA GLU A 107 7.25 -14.57 -15.87
C GLU A 107 6.33 -13.42 -15.43
N PRO A 108 5.00 -13.60 -15.49
CA PRO A 108 4.05 -12.61 -14.98
C PRO A 108 4.24 -12.33 -13.49
N GLY A 109 4.01 -11.09 -13.09
CA GLY A 109 4.04 -10.72 -11.66
C GLY A 109 5.42 -10.76 -11.01
N ARG A 110 6.52 -10.98 -11.76
CA ARG A 110 7.88 -11.04 -11.20
C ARG A 110 8.30 -9.75 -10.49
N VAL A 111 7.83 -8.59 -10.97
CA VAL A 111 8.05 -7.31 -10.28
C VAL A 111 7.46 -7.32 -8.86
N ARG A 112 6.31 -8.00 -8.65
CA ARG A 112 5.71 -8.15 -7.32
C ARG A 112 6.40 -9.21 -6.47
N SER A 113 6.91 -10.29 -7.07
CA SER A 113 7.63 -11.33 -6.33
C SER A 113 9.05 -10.92 -5.93
N LEU A 114 9.66 -9.97 -6.64
CA LEU A 114 10.96 -9.37 -6.33
C LEU A 114 10.91 -8.26 -5.27
N ASP A 115 9.72 -7.84 -4.84
CA ASP A 115 9.60 -6.63 -4.05
C ASP A 115 9.86 -6.93 -2.56
N GLU A 116 11.15 -7.05 -2.20
CA GLU A 116 11.60 -7.07 -0.80
C GLU A 116 10.97 -5.91 -0.03
N ALA A 117 10.76 -4.77 -0.69
CA ALA A 117 10.05 -3.62 -0.13
C ALA A 117 8.59 -3.91 0.22
N TYR A 118 7.89 -4.76 -0.56
CA TYR A 118 6.54 -5.21 -0.24
C TYR A 118 6.54 -6.13 0.99
N PHE A 119 7.39 -7.15 1.03
CA PHE A 119 7.48 -8.05 2.18
C PHE A 119 7.95 -7.34 3.45
N ASN A 120 8.94 -6.44 3.33
CA ASN A 120 9.38 -5.58 4.43
C ASN A 120 8.24 -4.68 4.94
N LYS A 121 7.39 -4.17 4.04
CA LYS A 121 6.20 -3.39 4.41
C LYS A 121 5.15 -4.23 5.13
N VAL A 122 4.84 -5.43 4.64
CA VAL A 122 3.90 -6.34 5.31
C VAL A 122 4.42 -6.70 6.70
N ALA A 123 5.69 -7.10 6.82
CA ALA A 123 6.31 -7.42 8.10
C ALA A 123 6.35 -6.22 9.06
N ALA A 124 6.56 -5.00 8.54
CA ALA A 124 6.51 -3.78 9.35
C ALA A 124 5.10 -3.49 9.88
N ILE A 125 4.07 -3.71 9.06
CA ILE A 125 2.67 -3.54 9.47
C ILE A 125 2.28 -4.56 10.54
N GLU A 126 2.57 -5.84 10.32
CA GLU A 126 2.33 -6.90 11.30
C GLU A 126 3.03 -6.60 12.62
N PHE A 127 4.31 -6.23 12.56
CA PHE A 127 5.09 -5.84 13.73
C PHE A 127 4.46 -4.66 14.49
N ALA A 128 4.03 -3.60 13.79
CA ALA A 128 3.43 -2.44 14.43
C ALA A 128 2.09 -2.75 15.08
N VAL A 129 1.30 -3.67 14.51
CA VAL A 129 0.03 -4.13 15.11
C VAL A 129 0.29 -4.98 16.36
N GLU A 130 1.26 -5.90 16.31
CA GLU A 130 1.62 -6.75 17.45
C GLU A 130 2.23 -5.98 18.64
N ASN A 131 2.87 -4.83 18.37
CA ASN A 131 3.62 -4.05 19.36
C ASN A 131 2.99 -2.67 19.68
N ASP A 132 1.68 -2.50 19.48
CA ASP A 132 0.98 -1.22 19.68
C ASP A 132 0.86 -0.79 21.18
N ASP A 133 0.86 -1.75 22.09
CA ASP A 133 0.66 -1.51 23.53
C ASP A 133 1.92 -1.79 24.39
N GLY A 134 3.07 -2.04 23.76
CA GLY A 134 4.34 -2.26 24.47
C GLY A 134 4.40 -3.54 25.33
N ARG A 135 3.50 -4.50 25.07
CA ARG A 135 3.37 -5.74 25.84
C ARG A 135 4.47 -6.77 25.57
N ASN A 136 5.24 -6.58 24.49
CA ASN A 136 6.31 -7.48 24.09
C ASN A 136 7.66 -6.76 24.21
N PRO A 137 8.44 -7.00 25.29
CA PRO A 137 9.72 -6.35 25.49
C PRO A 137 10.74 -6.66 24.40
N ARG A 138 10.65 -7.84 23.75
CA ARG A 138 11.49 -8.18 22.59
C ARG A 138 11.19 -7.31 21.36
N GLY A 139 9.99 -6.75 21.27
CA GLY A 139 9.62 -5.80 20.23
C GLY A 139 10.49 -4.53 20.27
N ILE A 140 10.85 -4.06 21.47
CA ILE A 140 11.70 -2.87 21.64
C ILE A 140 13.06 -3.06 20.95
N LEU A 141 13.69 -4.21 21.17
CA LEU A 141 15.02 -4.52 20.62
C LEU A 141 15.03 -4.69 19.09
N GLN A 142 13.88 -5.07 18.51
CA GLN A 142 13.73 -5.33 17.07
C GLN A 142 13.21 -4.13 16.28
N ALA A 143 12.79 -3.06 16.96
CA ALA A 143 12.19 -1.90 16.33
C ALA A 143 13.23 -1.02 15.62
N ASP A 144 12.82 -0.43 14.50
CA ASP A 144 13.54 0.66 13.85
C ASP A 144 13.44 1.92 14.70
N TYR A 145 12.22 2.19 15.20
CA TYR A 145 11.94 3.29 16.12
C TYR A 145 10.93 2.88 17.19
N VAL A 146 11.05 3.49 18.36
CA VAL A 146 10.15 3.30 19.49
C VAL A 146 9.46 4.60 19.81
N LEU A 147 8.13 4.63 19.73
CA LEU A 147 7.33 5.79 20.09
C LEU A 147 6.95 5.71 21.56
N ILE A 148 7.33 6.72 22.34
CA ILE A 148 6.97 6.81 23.76
C ILE A 148 6.05 8.00 24.02
N GLY A 149 5.17 7.85 25.00
CA GLY A 149 4.36 8.97 25.50
C GLY A 149 3.08 8.53 26.17
N ILE A 150 2.40 9.49 26.78
CA ILE A 150 1.15 9.25 27.50
C ILE A 150 0.01 8.86 26.56
N SER A 151 -1.10 8.35 27.10
CA SER A 151 -2.24 7.96 26.28
C SER A 151 -2.81 9.15 25.49
N ARG A 152 -3.17 8.91 24.22
CA ARG A 152 -3.75 9.87 23.25
C ARG A 152 -2.78 10.92 22.67
N THR A 153 -1.50 10.59 22.58
CA THR A 153 -0.47 11.33 21.82
C THR A 153 -0.32 10.85 20.36
N SER A 154 -1.32 10.16 19.82
CA SER A 154 -1.34 9.64 18.44
C SER A 154 -0.25 8.62 18.07
N LYS A 155 0.24 7.84 19.05
CA LYS A 155 1.19 6.73 18.82
C LYS A 155 0.65 5.72 17.80
N THR A 156 -0.51 5.11 18.03
CA THR A 156 -1.08 4.06 17.15
C THR A 156 -1.29 4.51 15.69
N PRO A 157 -1.90 5.67 15.40
CA PRO A 157 -2.05 6.11 14.01
C PRO A 157 -0.69 6.42 13.35
N LEU A 158 0.27 6.96 14.11
CA LEU A 158 1.59 7.29 13.59
C LEU A 158 2.42 6.02 13.32
N SER A 159 2.41 5.04 14.23
CA SER A 159 3.10 3.77 14.05
C SER A 159 2.58 3.02 12.83
N GLN A 160 1.25 2.96 12.65
CA GLN A 160 0.63 2.36 11.48
C GLN A 160 1.02 3.10 10.18
N TYR A 161 1.02 4.43 10.18
CA TYR A 161 1.45 5.21 9.01
C TYR A 161 2.90 4.95 8.63
N LEU A 162 3.81 4.91 9.62
CA LEU A 162 5.23 4.64 9.40
C LEU A 162 5.47 3.18 8.96
N ALA A 163 4.66 2.24 9.44
CA ALA A 163 4.71 0.86 8.97
C ALA A 163 4.33 0.71 7.48
N LEU A 164 3.41 1.54 6.96
CA LEU A 164 3.14 1.62 5.51
C LEU A 164 4.34 2.13 4.69
N LYS A 165 5.34 2.72 5.35
CA LYS A 165 6.64 3.10 4.77
C LYS A 165 7.72 2.03 4.97
N GLY A 166 7.38 0.89 5.57
CA GLY A 166 8.29 -0.24 5.79
C GLY A 166 9.08 -0.17 7.10
N LEU A 167 8.71 0.70 8.04
CA LEU A 167 9.41 0.84 9.33
C LEU A 167 8.73 0.02 10.43
N LYS A 168 9.52 -0.77 11.16
CA LYS A 168 9.09 -1.51 12.35
C LYS A 168 9.00 -0.57 13.54
N ILE A 169 7.78 -0.21 13.94
CA ILE A 169 7.53 0.72 15.05
C ILE A 169 6.95 -0.03 16.24
N THR A 170 7.50 0.20 17.44
CA THR A 170 6.91 -0.23 18.71
C THR A 170 6.41 0.97 19.49
N ASN A 171 5.24 0.84 20.11
CA ASN A 171 4.62 1.89 20.91
C ASN A 171 4.72 1.53 22.39
N ILE A 172 5.39 2.35 23.20
CA ILE A 172 5.46 2.16 24.65
C ILE A 172 4.66 3.26 25.35
N PRO A 173 3.58 2.90 26.08
CA PRO A 173 2.88 3.87 26.91
C PRO A 173 3.75 4.24 28.12
N ILE A 174 3.89 5.53 28.39
CA ILE A 174 4.50 6.02 29.62
C ILE A 174 3.37 6.47 30.54
N VAL A 175 3.20 5.76 31.67
CA VAL A 175 2.18 6.04 32.70
C VAL A 175 2.77 5.82 34.09
N PRO A 176 2.36 6.58 35.12
CA PRO A 176 2.93 6.48 36.47
C PRO A 176 2.83 5.09 37.12
N GLU A 177 1.81 4.29 36.77
CA GLU A 177 1.56 2.97 37.38
C GLU A 177 2.42 1.85 36.81
N ALA A 178 3.02 2.06 35.64
CA ALA A 178 3.76 1.02 34.94
C ALA A 178 5.27 1.26 35.06
N SER A 179 6.02 0.21 35.33
CA SER A 179 7.47 0.24 35.21
C SER A 179 7.87 0.47 33.76
N ILE A 180 8.85 1.33 33.54
CA ILE A 180 9.45 1.55 32.21
C ILE A 180 10.25 0.29 31.84
N PRO A 181 10.03 -0.32 30.66
CA PRO A 181 10.80 -1.49 30.22
C PRO A 181 12.30 -1.22 30.18
N GLU A 182 13.11 -2.14 30.71
CA GLU A 182 14.58 -1.99 30.78
C GLU A 182 15.21 -1.94 29.38
N GLU A 183 14.61 -2.63 28.41
CA GLU A 183 15.06 -2.70 27.01
C GLU A 183 15.09 -1.32 26.33
N LEU A 184 14.30 -0.35 26.80
CA LEU A 184 14.38 1.04 26.32
C LEU A 184 15.75 1.67 26.59
N PHE A 185 16.43 1.24 27.65
CA PHE A 185 17.75 1.74 28.02
C PHE A 185 18.87 0.96 27.33
N GLU A 186 18.55 -0.16 26.67
CA GLU A 186 19.52 -1.01 25.95
C GLU A 186 19.67 -0.63 24.47
N ILE A 187 18.68 0.07 23.90
CA ILE A 187 18.68 0.49 22.49
C ILE A 187 19.32 1.87 22.29
N ASP A 188 19.72 2.18 21.04
CA ASP A 188 20.22 3.51 20.69
C ASP A 188 19.14 4.58 21.00
N PRO A 189 19.44 5.57 21.87
CA PRO A 189 18.51 6.65 22.21
C PRO A 189 17.95 7.41 21.01
N LYS A 190 18.66 7.44 19.87
CA LYS A 190 18.19 8.07 18.63
C LYS A 190 16.98 7.38 18.01
N LYS A 191 16.73 6.12 18.37
CA LYS A 191 15.55 5.36 17.94
C LYS A 191 14.30 5.70 18.76
N ILE A 192 14.46 6.38 19.90
CA ILE A 192 13.37 6.65 20.85
C ILE A 192 12.79 8.03 20.57
N ILE A 193 11.50 8.07 20.19
CA ILE A 193 10.79 9.30 19.83
C ILE A 193 9.68 9.57 20.84
N GLY A 194 9.84 10.66 21.61
CA GLY A 194 8.83 11.12 22.56
C GLY A 194 7.73 11.96 21.90
N LEU A 195 6.48 11.53 22.04
CA LEU A 195 5.31 12.27 21.57
C LEU A 195 4.66 13.03 22.73
N LYS A 196 4.78 14.36 22.72
CA LYS A 196 4.15 15.26 23.71
C LYS A 196 2.89 15.92 23.15
N ILE A 197 1.96 16.23 24.04
CA ILE A 197 0.69 16.90 23.71
C ILE A 197 0.39 17.96 24.76
N ASN A 198 -0.23 19.07 24.36
CA ASN A 198 -0.66 20.08 25.33
C ASN A 198 -1.88 19.60 26.14
N LYS A 199 -1.93 19.98 27.42
CA LYS A 199 -2.99 19.59 28.37
C LYS A 199 -4.40 19.85 27.84
N LYS A 200 -4.65 21.05 27.30
CA LYS A 200 -5.98 21.46 26.83
C LYS A 200 -6.50 20.53 25.73
N LYS A 201 -5.65 20.21 24.75
CA LYS A 201 -6.00 19.34 23.63
C LYS A 201 -6.15 17.89 24.06
N LEU A 202 -5.29 17.42 24.98
CA LEU A 202 -5.40 16.08 25.54
C LEU A 202 -6.73 15.89 26.28
N ASN A 203 -7.11 16.85 27.12
CA ASN A 203 -8.38 16.82 27.84
C ASN A 203 -9.57 16.76 26.86
N GLN A 204 -9.54 17.59 25.80
CA GLN A 204 -10.55 17.56 24.75
C GLN A 204 -10.68 16.15 24.12
N ILE A 205 -9.56 15.56 23.68
CA ILE A 205 -9.55 14.25 23.02
C ILE A 205 -10.03 13.14 23.97
N ARG A 206 -9.67 13.19 25.25
CA ARG A 206 -10.12 12.20 26.24
C ARG A 206 -11.61 12.32 26.53
N SER A 207 -12.12 13.54 26.63
CA SER A 207 -13.54 13.81 26.82
C SER A 207 -14.37 13.30 25.65
N GLU A 208 -13.94 13.58 24.41
CA GLU A 208 -14.58 13.06 23.19
C GLU A 208 -14.56 11.52 23.15
N ARG A 209 -13.45 10.88 23.56
CA ARG A 209 -13.36 9.42 23.64
C ARG A 209 -14.36 8.84 24.64
N LEU A 210 -14.47 9.42 25.83
CA LEU A 210 -15.40 8.93 26.86
C LEU A 210 -16.86 9.02 26.37
N ILE A 211 -17.22 10.14 25.73
CA ILE A 211 -18.55 10.32 25.12
C ILE A 211 -18.80 9.24 24.06
N SER A 212 -17.82 8.96 23.18
CA SER A 212 -17.97 7.93 22.14
C SER A 212 -18.15 6.50 22.71
N MET A 213 -17.72 6.26 23.94
CA MET A 213 -17.88 4.99 24.66
C MET A 213 -19.17 4.94 25.50
N GLY A 214 -20.05 5.95 25.39
CA GLY A 214 -21.30 6.04 26.15
C GLY A 214 -21.11 6.40 27.63
N LEU A 215 -19.92 6.88 28.01
CA LEU A 215 -19.60 7.29 29.38
C LEU A 215 -19.77 8.81 29.53
N SER A 216 -20.28 9.25 30.69
CA SER A 216 -20.32 10.67 31.05
C SER A 216 -18.89 11.23 31.07
N GLY A 217 -18.65 12.42 30.50
CA GLY A 217 -17.30 13.01 30.32
C GLY A 217 -16.48 13.28 31.60
N ASN A 218 -16.98 12.92 32.78
CA ASN A 218 -16.40 13.15 34.10
C ASN A 218 -15.72 11.89 34.69
N GLY A 219 -14.99 11.12 33.87
CA GLY A 219 -14.22 9.97 34.37
C GLY A 219 -12.87 10.41 34.97
N MET A 220 -12.33 9.64 35.93
CA MET A 220 -10.97 9.82 36.48
C MET A 220 -9.90 9.97 35.37
N TYR A 221 -10.09 9.26 34.26
CA TYR A 221 -9.25 9.27 33.05
C TYR A 221 -9.15 10.63 32.33
N SER A 222 -10.17 11.49 32.42
CA SER A 222 -10.21 12.84 31.84
C SER A 222 -10.03 13.97 32.86
N SER A 223 -9.82 13.64 34.14
CA SER A 223 -9.63 14.65 35.18
C SER A 223 -8.36 15.48 34.95
N GLY A 224 -8.43 16.77 35.26
CA GLY A 224 -7.31 17.69 35.06
C GLY A 224 -6.06 17.30 35.84
N ASP A 225 -6.25 16.85 37.08
CA ASP A 225 -5.18 16.44 38.00
C ASP A 225 -4.46 15.19 37.50
N ARG A 226 -5.20 14.20 36.99
CA ARG A 226 -4.62 13.01 36.39
C ARG A 226 -3.77 13.32 35.16
N ILE A 227 -4.26 14.25 34.33
CA ILE A 227 -3.51 14.67 33.14
C ILE A 227 -2.22 15.39 33.55
N ASP A 228 -2.25 16.21 34.61
CA ASP A 228 -1.06 16.88 35.13
C ASP A 228 -0.03 15.88 35.66
N GLU A 229 -0.47 14.88 36.42
CA GLU A 229 0.37 13.80 36.94
C GLU A 229 1.09 13.06 35.79
N GLU A 230 0.35 12.62 34.77
CA GLU A 230 0.93 11.92 33.61
C GLU A 230 1.88 12.81 32.80
N LEU A 231 1.56 14.10 32.63
CA LEU A 231 2.43 15.06 31.92
C LEU A 231 3.69 15.40 32.70
N GLN A 232 3.63 15.44 34.03
CA GLN A 232 4.79 15.70 34.88
C GLN A 232 5.71 14.49 34.95
N PHE A 233 5.14 13.27 34.95
CA PHE A 233 5.90 12.03 34.90
C PHE A 233 6.66 11.83 33.57
N PHE A 234 6.16 12.39 32.45
CA PHE A 234 6.70 12.22 31.09
C PHE A 234 7.52 13.40 30.54
#